data_AF-A0A6N2MJP4-F1
#
_entry.id   AF-A0A6N2MJP4-F1
#
_cell.length_a   1.000
_cell.length_b   1.000
_cell.length_c   1.000
_cell.angle_alpha   90.00
_cell.angle_beta   90.00
_cell.angle_gamma   90.00
#
_symmetry.space_group_name_H-M   'P 1'
#
loop_
_entity.id
_entity.type
_entity.pdbx_description
1 polymer ?
#
loop_
_entity_poly.entity_id
_entity_poly.type
_entity_poly.pdbx_seq_one_letter_code
_entity_poly.pdbx_strand_id
1 'polypeptide(L)'
;MGLPYASQWFSHLSSLTLNRFSSSSPRSLSRLNRSYTQFKVTTNISPKRQLQRPPFKTMASSTQVVDATAGKDKVTAPYGSWKSPITADVVSGASKRLSGIAVDCHGHLFWVESRPSESGRSVLVREADKPGEEPTDITPKEFAVRTTAQEYGGGAFTISEDTVIYSNYKDQRLYKQSIKSKDSSPVPLTPDYGGPVVSYADGVFDLRFNRFVTVMEDRRVSSTNSTTTIVAVGLSDKNIQEPKVLVSGNDFYAFPRIDPKGERIAWIEWGHPNMPWDKTELWVGYISENGDVYNRICVAGCDPTVVESPTEPKWSSKGELFFVTDRKSGFWNLYKWIESVNEVQAIYSLDAEFSKPLWVFGINSYELIQNNEGKNLIACSYRKNGRSFLGILDDVQSSLSLLDIPFTDIDNITSWNRCLYVEGASAVHPSSVAKLHLDDYGSKVVDFKIIWSSSPDSLKYKSYFSLPELIEFPTEVPGQNAYAYFYPPSNPIYQASQEEKPPLLLKSHGGPTSETRGILNLSIQYWTSRGWAFVDVNYGGSTGCAP
;
A
#
# COMPACT_ATOMS: atom_id res chain seq x y z
N MET A 1 2.12 13.73 21.33
CA MET A 1 1.35 13.31 22.52
C MET A 1 0.63 12.02 22.17
N GLY A 2 0.78 11.00 23.03
CA GLY A 2 0.42 9.61 22.75
C GLY A 2 -1.09 9.37 22.71
N LEU A 3 -1.50 8.51 21.78
CA LEU A 3 -2.83 7.95 21.64
C LEU A 3 -3.06 6.87 22.72
N PRO A 4 -4.17 6.91 23.48
CA PRO A 4 -4.60 5.75 24.25
C PRO A 4 -6.06 5.41 23.94
N TYR A 5 -6.42 5.04 22.71
CA TYR A 5 -7.71 4.42 22.41
C TYR A 5 -7.59 3.47 21.21
N ALA A 6 -6.91 2.34 21.42
CA ALA A 6 -6.87 1.21 20.49
C ALA A 6 -7.08 -0.13 21.24
N SER A 7 -7.78 -0.09 22.37
CA SER A 7 -7.88 -1.22 23.31
C SER A 7 -9.32 -1.59 23.67
N GLN A 8 -10.22 -1.69 22.68
CA GLN A 8 -11.56 -2.24 22.92
C GLN A 8 -12.01 -3.34 21.95
N TRP A 9 -11.20 -3.73 20.96
CA TRP A 9 -11.48 -4.89 20.10
C TRP A 9 -10.83 -6.20 20.57
N PHE A 10 -9.94 -6.16 21.57
CA PHE A 10 -9.23 -7.35 22.08
C PHE A 10 -9.88 -8.03 23.30
N SER A 11 -11.00 -7.55 23.82
CA SER A 11 -11.53 -8.01 25.12
C SER A 11 -12.64 -9.07 25.07
N HIS A 12 -12.89 -9.75 23.94
CA HIS A 12 -13.90 -10.84 23.87
C HIS A 12 -13.40 -12.07 23.09
N LEU A 13 -12.31 -12.69 23.54
CA LEU A 13 -11.91 -14.05 23.11
C LEU A 13 -11.13 -14.80 24.21
N SER A 14 -11.58 -14.67 25.47
CA SER A 14 -10.94 -15.34 26.61
C SER A 14 -11.96 -15.82 27.63
N SER A 15 -12.82 -16.76 27.23
CA SER A 15 -13.34 -17.78 28.15
C SER A 15 -14.05 -18.87 27.37
N LEU A 16 -13.39 -19.99 27.12
CA LEU A 16 -14.07 -21.28 27.04
C LEU A 16 -13.08 -22.36 27.48
N THR A 17 -13.46 -22.97 28.58
CA THR A 17 -12.76 -23.90 29.46
C THR A 17 -12.39 -25.21 28.77
N LEU A 18 -11.16 -25.68 29.06
CA LEU A 18 -10.76 -27.07 28.96
C LEU A 18 -11.75 -27.98 29.70
N ASN A 19 -12.27 -29.00 29.03
CA ASN A 19 -12.73 -30.22 29.69
C ASN A 19 -12.18 -31.44 28.95
N ARG A 20 -11.30 -32.16 29.66
CA ARG A 20 -10.83 -33.50 29.31
C ARG A 20 -11.99 -34.48 29.44
N PHE A 21 -12.20 -35.33 28.44
CA PHE A 21 -12.86 -36.60 28.63
C PHE A 21 -12.00 -37.75 28.13
N SER A 22 -11.66 -38.63 29.06
CA SER A 22 -11.11 -39.96 28.86
C SER A 22 -12.22 -40.92 28.41
N SER A 23 -11.95 -41.77 27.42
CA SER A 23 -12.52 -43.11 27.39
C SER A 23 -11.62 -44.07 26.61
N SER A 24 -11.57 -45.29 27.11
CA SER A 24 -10.66 -46.38 26.79
C SER A 24 -11.37 -47.49 26.00
N SER A 25 -10.80 -47.90 24.86
CA SER A 25 -10.68 -49.28 24.30
C SER A 25 -11.96 -50.14 24.05
N PRO A 26 -11.91 -51.29 23.31
CA PRO A 26 -10.77 -51.96 22.66
C PRO A 26 -10.99 -52.38 21.17
N ARG A 27 -9.88 -52.89 20.61
CA ARG A 27 -9.69 -53.53 19.29
C ARG A 27 -10.62 -54.72 19.01
N SER A 28 -10.96 -54.93 17.74
CA SER A 28 -11.03 -56.27 17.16
C SER A 28 -10.47 -56.30 15.73
N LEU A 29 -9.72 -57.36 15.44
CA LEU A 29 -9.10 -57.68 14.15
C LEU A 29 -10.10 -58.45 13.27
N SER A 30 -10.12 -58.17 11.97
CA SER A 30 -10.40 -59.21 10.99
C SER A 30 -9.55 -58.99 9.73
N ARG A 31 -8.79 -60.05 9.39
CA ARG A 31 -8.03 -60.20 8.15
C ARG A 31 -9.00 -60.64 7.04
N LEU A 32 -8.86 -60.08 5.85
CA LEU A 32 -9.27 -60.73 4.61
C LEU A 32 -8.23 -60.46 3.51
N ASN A 33 -7.89 -61.54 2.82
CA ASN A 33 -6.84 -61.71 1.84
C ASN A 33 -7.37 -61.55 0.41
N ARG A 34 -6.42 -61.31 -0.53
CA ARG A 34 -6.45 -61.48 -2.00
C ARG A 34 -7.08 -60.32 -2.80
N SER A 35 -6.60 -59.89 -3.97
CA SER A 35 -5.47 -60.30 -4.83
C SER A 35 -5.38 -59.34 -6.04
N TYR A 36 -4.14 -59.04 -6.47
CA TYR A 36 -3.64 -58.74 -7.83
C TYR A 36 -4.35 -57.75 -8.78
N THR A 37 -3.61 -56.74 -9.25
CA THR A 37 -3.15 -56.68 -10.66
C THR A 37 -2.02 -55.66 -10.84
N GLN A 38 -0.87 -56.11 -11.35
CA GLN A 38 0.25 -55.28 -11.81
C GLN A 38 0.02 -54.94 -13.28
N PHE A 39 0.04 -53.65 -13.62
CA PHE A 39 0.30 -53.20 -14.99
C PHE A 39 1.70 -52.58 -15.04
N LYS A 40 2.60 -53.28 -15.76
CA LYS A 40 3.87 -52.74 -16.23
C LYS A 40 3.59 -51.92 -17.49
N VAL A 41 3.97 -50.64 -17.49
CA VAL A 41 4.26 -49.90 -18.71
C VAL A 41 5.69 -49.38 -18.59
N THR A 42 6.56 -49.99 -19.39
CA THR A 42 7.93 -49.60 -19.70
C THR A 42 7.94 -48.30 -20.49
N THR A 43 8.74 -47.33 -20.05
CA THR A 43 9.26 -46.27 -20.93
C THR A 43 10.77 -46.14 -20.75
N ASN A 44 11.44 -46.04 -21.89
CA ASN A 44 12.89 -46.13 -22.07
C ASN A 44 13.64 -44.97 -21.43
N ILE A 45 14.62 -45.30 -20.59
CA ILE A 45 15.63 -44.35 -20.10
C ILE A 45 16.78 -44.33 -21.10
N SER A 46 16.93 -43.21 -21.82
CA SER A 46 18.16 -42.87 -22.52
C SER A 46 19.12 -42.16 -21.56
N PRO A 47 20.45 -42.40 -21.63
CA PRO A 47 21.40 -41.95 -20.63
C PRO A 47 21.65 -40.44 -20.77
N LYS A 48 21.22 -39.65 -19.79
CA LYS A 48 21.67 -38.26 -19.66
C LYS A 48 23.14 -38.25 -19.23
N ARG A 49 23.99 -37.75 -20.13
CA ARG A 49 25.36 -37.27 -19.85
C ARG A 49 25.37 -36.47 -18.55
N GLN A 50 26.11 -36.96 -17.56
CA GLN A 50 26.56 -36.15 -16.42
C GLN A 50 27.53 -35.09 -16.96
N LEU A 51 27.04 -33.87 -17.17
CA LEU A 51 27.89 -32.69 -17.20
C LEU A 51 28.10 -32.25 -15.76
N GLN A 52 29.29 -32.52 -15.24
CA GLN A 52 29.78 -32.00 -13.97
C GLN A 52 29.65 -30.47 -13.99
N ARG A 53 28.91 -29.91 -13.02
CA ARG A 53 28.88 -28.47 -12.74
C ARG A 53 30.26 -28.06 -12.20
N PRO A 54 30.97 -27.09 -12.82
CA PRO A 54 32.11 -26.49 -12.17
C PRO A 54 31.62 -25.56 -11.03
N PRO A 55 32.42 -25.35 -9.98
CA PRO A 55 32.06 -24.42 -8.92
C PRO A 55 32.01 -23.00 -9.49
N PHE A 56 30.90 -22.29 -9.25
CA PHE A 56 30.78 -20.87 -9.54
C PHE A 56 31.79 -20.10 -8.68
N LYS A 57 32.97 -19.83 -9.25
CA LYS A 57 33.87 -18.77 -8.79
C LYS A 57 33.34 -17.46 -9.36
N THR A 58 32.77 -16.63 -8.51
CA THR A 58 32.48 -15.24 -8.84
C THR A 58 33.82 -14.52 -9.06
N MET A 59 34.15 -14.26 -10.32
CA MET A 59 35.25 -13.37 -10.71
C MET A 59 34.80 -11.94 -10.38
N ALA A 60 35.11 -11.48 -9.17
CA ALA A 60 35.16 -10.07 -8.88
C ALA A 60 36.33 -9.47 -9.68
N SER A 61 36.02 -8.78 -10.78
CA SER A 61 36.96 -7.88 -11.42
C SER A 61 37.27 -6.77 -10.42
N SER A 62 38.46 -6.85 -9.83
CA SER A 62 39.08 -5.81 -9.02
C SER A 62 39.46 -4.62 -9.90
N THR A 63 38.48 -3.83 -10.32
CA THR A 63 38.74 -2.44 -10.67
C THR A 63 38.96 -1.72 -9.34
N GLN A 64 40.23 -1.51 -9.00
CA GLN A 64 40.62 -0.62 -7.92
C GLN A 64 40.10 0.78 -8.24
N VAL A 65 38.90 1.09 -7.74
CA VAL A 65 38.57 2.47 -7.43
C VAL A 65 39.37 2.77 -6.17
N VAL A 66 40.47 3.47 -6.36
CA VAL A 66 41.26 4.04 -5.28
C VAL A 66 40.38 5.12 -4.65
N ASP A 67 39.53 4.72 -3.71
CA ASP A 67 38.74 5.64 -2.92
C ASP A 67 39.72 6.38 -2.01
N ALA A 68 40.02 7.63 -2.38
CA ALA A 68 40.92 8.50 -1.67
C ALA A 68 40.26 9.00 -0.38
N THR A 69 40.02 8.10 0.57
CA THR A 69 39.80 8.41 1.99
C THR A 69 40.61 7.46 2.86
N ALA A 70 41.92 7.43 2.64
CA ALA A 70 42.85 6.83 3.57
C ALA A 70 42.86 7.63 4.89
N GLY A 71 42.54 6.95 6.00
CA GLY A 71 43.12 7.19 7.32
C GLY A 71 42.54 8.34 8.15
N LYS A 72 41.37 8.13 8.76
CA LYS A 72 41.17 8.60 10.14
C LYS A 72 41.07 7.38 11.02
N ASP A 73 41.99 7.24 11.97
CA ASP A 73 41.89 6.22 13.01
C ASP A 73 40.56 6.42 13.73
N LYS A 74 39.68 5.43 13.63
CA LYS A 74 38.41 5.45 14.35
C LYS A 74 38.69 5.40 15.85
N VAL A 75 37.94 6.19 16.61
CA VAL A 75 38.03 6.21 18.06
C VAL A 75 37.40 4.93 18.60
N THR A 76 38.20 4.14 19.33
CA THR A 76 37.69 2.96 20.03
C THR A 76 36.87 3.39 21.24
N ALA A 77 35.60 3.02 21.28
CA ALA A 77 34.69 3.28 22.40
C ALA A 77 33.64 2.17 22.54
N PRO A 78 33.14 1.87 23.76
CA PRO A 78 32.12 0.85 23.97
C PRO A 78 30.86 1.09 23.15
N TYR A 79 30.17 0.01 22.77
CA TYR A 79 28.89 0.15 22.07
C TYR A 79 27.88 0.91 22.93
N GLY A 80 27.00 1.68 22.27
CA GLY A 80 26.03 2.56 22.94
C GLY A 80 26.58 3.92 23.38
N SER A 81 27.92 4.10 23.43
CA SER A 81 28.56 5.34 23.87
C SER A 81 29.03 6.26 22.74
N TRP A 82 28.84 5.86 21.48
CA TRP A 82 29.34 6.61 20.33
C TRP A 82 28.58 7.93 20.16
N LYS A 83 29.30 9.02 19.89
CA LYS A 83 28.66 10.30 19.56
C LYS A 83 28.10 10.26 18.14
N SER A 84 26.91 10.82 17.96
CA SER A 84 26.23 10.89 16.67
C SER A 84 25.55 12.25 16.47
N PRO A 85 25.62 12.82 15.25
CA PRO A 85 24.94 14.06 14.91
C PRO A 85 23.43 13.88 14.68
N ILE A 86 22.94 12.64 14.58
CA ILE A 86 21.50 12.35 14.48
C ILE A 86 20.91 12.50 15.88
N THR A 87 20.36 13.68 16.20
CA THR A 87 19.75 13.98 17.50
C THR A 87 18.28 13.56 17.55
N ALA A 88 17.68 13.53 18.74
CA ALA A 88 16.24 13.30 18.88
C ALA A 88 15.41 14.35 18.15
N ASP A 89 15.88 15.60 18.08
CA ASP A 89 15.24 16.69 17.33
C ASP A 89 15.28 16.46 15.81
N VAL A 90 16.37 15.88 15.29
CA VAL A 90 16.45 15.48 13.89
C VAL A 90 15.42 14.39 13.58
N VAL A 91 15.30 13.40 14.47
CA VAL A 91 14.33 12.30 14.31
C VAL A 91 12.89 12.79 14.39
N SER A 92 12.59 13.68 15.35
CA SER A 92 11.24 14.23 15.52
C SER A 92 10.89 15.26 14.44
N GLY A 93 11.86 16.01 13.91
CA GLY A 93 11.69 16.94 12.80
C GLY A 93 11.51 16.26 11.43
N ALA A 94 12.07 15.05 11.28
CA ALA A 94 11.94 14.17 10.11
C ALA A 94 10.57 13.46 10.03
N SER A 95 9.51 14.07 10.55
CA SER A 95 8.20 13.44 10.78
C SER A 95 7.11 13.84 9.80
N LYS A 96 7.46 14.49 8.68
CA LYS A 96 6.50 14.76 7.61
C LYS A 96 5.95 13.44 7.07
N ARG A 97 4.66 13.21 7.23
CA ARG A 97 3.94 12.06 6.68
C ARG A 97 3.23 12.48 5.42
N LEU A 98 3.32 11.61 4.41
CA LEU A 98 2.50 11.63 3.22
C LEU A 98 1.23 10.81 3.50
N SER A 99 0.07 11.26 3.04
CA SER A 99 -1.19 10.52 3.20
C SER A 99 -2.04 10.48 1.94
N GLY A 100 -1.40 10.58 0.77
CA GLY A 100 -2.02 10.44 -0.55
C GLY A 100 -1.52 11.48 -1.54
N ILE A 101 -1.48 11.08 -2.81
CA ILE A 101 -1.18 11.92 -3.96
C ILE A 101 -2.29 11.85 -5.02
N ALA A 102 -2.39 12.90 -5.83
CA ALA A 102 -3.23 12.94 -7.01
C ALA A 102 -2.60 13.86 -8.06
N VAL A 103 -3.02 13.72 -9.31
CA VAL A 103 -2.59 14.60 -10.40
C VAL A 103 -3.83 15.18 -11.07
N ASP A 104 -3.79 16.48 -11.36
CA ASP A 104 -4.89 17.15 -12.07
C ASP A 104 -4.87 16.88 -13.58
N CYS A 105 -5.86 17.42 -14.30
CA CYS A 105 -5.94 17.29 -15.75
C CYS A 105 -4.84 18.05 -16.52
N HIS A 106 -4.05 18.88 -15.83
CA HIS A 106 -2.93 19.64 -16.38
C HIS A 106 -1.55 19.05 -16.04
N GLY A 107 -1.51 17.97 -15.25
CA GLY A 107 -0.29 17.29 -14.87
C GLY A 107 0.40 17.87 -13.63
N HIS A 108 -0.25 18.73 -12.84
CA HIS A 108 0.28 19.19 -11.56
C HIS A 108 0.07 18.13 -10.49
N LEU A 109 1.14 17.80 -9.75
CA LEU A 109 1.05 16.91 -8.60
C LEU A 109 0.43 17.62 -7.40
N PHE A 110 -0.47 16.94 -6.71
CA PHE A 110 -1.00 17.30 -5.41
C PHE A 110 -0.67 16.21 -4.40
N TRP A 111 -0.38 16.60 -3.17
CA TRP A 111 -0.14 15.66 -2.09
C TRP A 111 -0.64 16.17 -0.76
N VAL A 112 -1.01 15.25 0.13
CA VAL A 112 -1.33 15.57 1.51
C VAL A 112 -0.12 15.34 2.39
N GLU A 113 0.38 16.41 3.01
CA GLU A 113 1.51 16.37 3.91
C GLU A 113 1.10 16.82 5.32
N SER A 114 1.55 16.08 6.34
CA SER A 114 1.39 16.50 7.73
C SER A 114 2.29 17.68 8.09
N ARG A 115 1.80 18.60 8.93
CA ARG A 115 2.56 19.71 9.52
C ARG A 115 2.77 19.46 11.03
N PRO A 116 3.88 18.82 11.45
CA PRO A 116 4.15 18.59 12.88
C PRO A 116 4.14 19.87 13.72
N SER A 117 4.62 20.98 13.17
CA SER A 117 4.63 22.31 13.80
C SER A 117 3.24 22.96 13.92
N GLU A 118 2.23 22.40 13.27
CA GLU A 118 0.84 22.89 13.29
C GLU A 118 -0.07 21.82 13.89
N SER A 119 0.31 21.26 15.04
CA SER A 119 -0.46 20.22 15.75
C SER A 119 -0.70 18.95 14.92
N GLY A 120 0.16 18.66 13.94
CA GLY A 120 0.05 17.49 13.08
C GLY A 120 -1.02 17.60 11.99
N ARG A 121 -1.47 18.82 11.66
CA ARG A 121 -2.47 19.11 10.62
C ARG A 121 -2.07 18.53 9.26
N SER A 122 -3.00 17.85 8.58
CA SER A 122 -2.81 17.37 7.20
C SER A 122 -3.20 18.43 6.19
N VAL A 123 -2.27 18.82 5.32
CA VAL A 123 -2.43 19.93 4.37
C VAL A 123 -2.31 19.41 2.95
N LEU A 124 -3.29 19.72 2.10
CA LEU A 124 -3.16 19.52 0.66
C LEU A 124 -2.25 20.58 0.07
N VAL A 125 -1.23 20.14 -0.64
CA VAL A 125 -0.20 20.97 -1.26
C VAL A 125 -0.22 20.71 -2.76
N ARG A 126 -0.06 21.76 -3.55
CA ARG A 126 0.10 21.70 -5.00
C ARG A 126 1.55 21.94 -5.38
N GLU A 127 2.07 21.13 -6.30
CA GLU A 127 3.38 21.35 -6.93
C GLU A 127 3.44 22.74 -7.57
N ALA A 128 4.60 23.38 -7.50
CA ALA A 128 4.79 24.69 -8.11
C ALA A 128 4.72 24.61 -9.65
N ASP A 129 4.22 25.67 -10.29
CA ASP A 129 4.09 25.74 -11.76
C ASP A 129 5.46 25.72 -12.46
N LYS A 130 6.50 26.23 -11.79
CA LYS A 130 7.87 26.30 -12.33
C LYS A 130 8.88 25.60 -11.43
N PRO A 131 9.91 24.96 -12.02
CA PRO A 131 11.01 24.42 -11.25
C PRO A 131 11.71 25.50 -10.40
N GLY A 132 11.87 25.23 -9.11
CA GLY A 132 12.56 26.13 -8.17
C GLY A 132 11.66 27.13 -7.45
N GLU A 133 10.36 27.18 -7.80
CA GLU A 133 9.36 27.86 -6.98
C GLU A 133 8.86 26.95 -5.84
N GLU A 134 8.39 27.55 -4.75
CA GLU A 134 7.88 26.81 -3.60
C GLU A 134 6.49 26.24 -3.87
N PRO A 135 6.20 25.00 -3.42
CA PRO A 135 4.85 24.45 -3.45
C PRO A 135 3.84 25.35 -2.74
N THR A 136 2.57 25.29 -3.18
CA THR A 136 1.51 26.12 -2.61
C THR A 136 0.57 25.28 -1.74
N ASP A 137 0.39 25.70 -0.49
CA ASP A 137 -0.65 25.16 0.40
C ASP A 137 -2.04 25.54 -0.13
N ILE A 138 -2.89 24.55 -0.34
CA ILE A 138 -4.28 24.71 -0.78
C ILE A 138 -5.22 24.77 0.43
N THR A 139 -4.97 23.96 1.46
CA THR A 139 -5.86 23.86 2.63
C THR A 139 -5.68 25.03 3.61
N PRO A 140 -6.74 25.81 3.92
CA PRO A 140 -6.68 26.88 4.92
C PRO A 140 -6.33 26.37 6.32
N LYS A 141 -5.86 27.26 7.20
CA LYS A 141 -5.31 26.88 8.52
C LYS A 141 -6.33 26.22 9.45
N GLU A 142 -7.61 26.51 9.27
CA GLU A 142 -8.73 26.00 10.07
C GLU A 142 -9.15 24.58 9.67
N PHE A 143 -8.63 24.07 8.54
CA PHE A 143 -9.00 22.80 7.94
C PHE A 143 -7.83 21.82 7.91
N ALA A 144 -8.14 20.53 7.93
CA ALA A 144 -7.17 19.46 7.77
C ALA A 144 -7.74 18.34 6.89
N VAL A 145 -7.01 17.96 5.84
CA VAL A 145 -7.43 16.93 4.89
C VAL A 145 -7.14 15.55 5.47
N ARG A 146 -8.11 14.99 6.21
CA ARG A 146 -8.00 13.67 6.85
C ARG A 146 -9.37 13.16 7.27
N THR A 147 -9.64 11.90 6.98
CA THR A 147 -10.83 11.17 7.45
C THR A 147 -10.49 10.19 8.55
N THR A 148 -11.47 9.86 9.39
CA THR A 148 -11.42 8.82 10.42
C THR A 148 -12.28 7.60 10.05
N ALA A 149 -12.73 7.49 8.80
CA ALA A 149 -13.43 6.30 8.33
C ALA A 149 -12.59 5.04 8.59
N GLN A 150 -13.22 4.02 9.18
CA GLN A 150 -12.59 2.79 9.67
C GLN A 150 -11.40 3.02 10.62
N GLU A 151 -11.39 4.16 11.34
CA GLU A 151 -10.37 4.64 12.29
C GLU A 151 -8.98 4.96 11.68
N TYR A 152 -8.57 4.24 10.64
CA TYR A 152 -7.30 4.44 9.94
C TYR A 152 -7.36 5.55 8.88
N GLY A 153 -8.52 5.74 8.23
CA GLY A 153 -8.72 6.74 7.20
C GLY A 153 -8.05 6.41 5.86
N GLY A 154 -7.52 7.42 5.18
CA GLY A 154 -7.04 7.32 3.78
C GLY A 154 -8.08 7.86 2.78
N GLY A 155 -7.72 7.95 1.50
CA GLY A 155 -8.63 8.40 0.44
C GLY A 155 -9.38 9.70 0.77
N ALA A 156 -8.71 10.64 1.45
CA ALA A 156 -9.38 11.76 2.11
C ALA A 156 -9.72 12.93 1.16
N PHE A 157 -9.28 12.88 -0.09
CA PHE A 157 -9.53 13.92 -1.08
C PHE A 157 -9.55 13.36 -2.50
N THR A 158 -10.26 14.06 -3.38
CA THR A 158 -10.30 13.80 -4.81
C THR A 158 -10.32 15.12 -5.56
N ILE A 159 -9.58 15.19 -6.66
CA ILE A 159 -9.47 16.37 -7.51
C ILE A 159 -10.16 16.08 -8.84
N SER A 160 -10.94 17.04 -9.31
CA SER A 160 -11.48 17.05 -10.68
C SER A 160 -11.49 18.49 -11.18
N GLU A 161 -10.86 18.73 -12.32
CA GLU A 161 -10.66 20.07 -12.89
C GLU A 161 -10.09 21.04 -11.84
N ASP A 162 -10.76 22.16 -11.60
CA ASP A 162 -10.35 23.18 -10.62
C ASP A 162 -10.96 22.95 -9.22
N THR A 163 -11.60 21.81 -8.98
CA THR A 163 -12.32 21.52 -7.73
C THR A 163 -11.65 20.38 -6.97
N VAL A 164 -11.42 20.61 -5.68
CA VAL A 164 -11.11 19.55 -4.73
C VAL A 164 -12.28 19.32 -3.81
N ILE A 165 -12.60 18.04 -3.58
CA ILE A 165 -13.47 17.61 -2.49
C ILE A 165 -12.62 16.83 -1.50
N TYR A 166 -12.77 17.14 -0.21
CA TYR A 166 -12.03 16.47 0.84
C TYR A 166 -12.82 16.32 2.13
N SER A 167 -12.45 15.32 2.93
CA SER A 167 -12.95 15.11 4.29
C SER A 167 -12.14 15.96 5.26
N ASN A 168 -12.82 16.82 6.00
CA ASN A 168 -12.18 17.68 6.99
C ASN A 168 -12.06 16.95 8.34
N TYR A 169 -10.86 16.92 8.92
CA TYR A 169 -10.58 16.14 10.13
C TYR A 169 -11.44 16.52 11.34
N LYS A 170 -11.72 17.81 11.50
CA LYS A 170 -12.34 18.34 12.72
C LYS A 170 -13.79 17.90 12.89
N ASP A 171 -14.55 17.89 11.80
CA ASP A 171 -16.00 17.62 11.80
C ASP A 171 -16.38 16.41 10.92
N GLN A 172 -15.41 15.81 10.21
CA GLN A 172 -15.57 14.67 9.30
C GLN A 172 -16.54 14.91 8.13
N ARG A 173 -16.89 16.17 7.85
CA ARG A 173 -17.74 16.55 6.72
C ARG A 173 -16.94 16.63 5.42
N LEU A 174 -17.64 16.48 4.30
CA LEU A 174 -17.07 16.76 2.99
C LEU A 174 -17.12 18.26 2.72
N TYR A 175 -16.00 18.81 2.28
CA TYR A 175 -15.87 20.18 1.83
C TYR A 175 -15.43 20.22 0.38
N LYS A 176 -15.98 21.17 -0.36
CA LYS A 176 -15.62 21.52 -1.73
C LYS A 176 -14.84 22.83 -1.71
N GLN A 177 -13.73 22.88 -2.45
CA GLN A 177 -12.90 24.07 -2.55
C GLN A 177 -12.38 24.23 -3.98
N SER A 178 -12.30 25.47 -4.45
CA SER A 178 -11.63 25.80 -5.72
C SER A 178 -10.12 25.87 -5.52
N ILE A 179 -9.37 25.28 -6.45
CA ILE A 179 -7.89 25.25 -6.42
C ILE A 179 -7.30 26.59 -6.93
N LYS A 180 -8.02 27.32 -7.79
CA LYS A 180 -7.53 28.57 -8.40
C LYS A 180 -7.56 29.77 -7.47
N SER A 181 -8.48 29.80 -6.51
CA SER A 181 -8.68 30.96 -5.64
C SER A 181 -8.20 30.64 -4.22
N LYS A 182 -7.10 31.27 -3.82
CA LYS A 182 -6.58 31.19 -2.43
C LYS A 182 -7.56 31.74 -1.40
N ASP A 183 -8.46 32.63 -1.83
CA ASP A 183 -9.45 33.29 -0.98
C ASP A 183 -10.82 32.57 -0.97
N SER A 184 -10.99 31.49 -1.74
CA SER A 184 -12.21 30.71 -1.71
C SER A 184 -12.25 29.84 -0.46
N SER A 185 -13.01 30.26 0.54
CA SER A 185 -13.30 29.44 1.72
C SER A 185 -13.92 28.09 1.30
N PRO A 186 -13.50 26.97 1.90
CA PRO A 186 -14.12 25.67 1.67
C PRO A 186 -15.61 25.69 2.03
N VAL A 187 -16.45 25.13 1.17
CA VAL A 187 -17.91 25.07 1.35
C VAL A 187 -18.31 23.63 1.69
N PRO A 188 -19.10 23.40 2.75
CA PRO A 188 -19.51 22.04 3.10
C PRO A 188 -20.54 21.50 2.10
N LEU A 189 -20.41 20.22 1.76
CA LEU A 189 -21.34 19.47 0.90
C LEU A 189 -22.30 18.57 1.69
N THR A 190 -21.94 18.21 2.93
CA THR A 190 -22.73 17.30 3.78
C THR A 190 -23.27 18.01 5.02
N PRO A 191 -24.37 17.52 5.62
CA PRO A 191 -24.97 18.13 6.80
C PRO A 191 -24.00 18.26 7.99
N ASP A 192 -24.29 19.21 8.88
CA ASP A 192 -23.66 19.26 10.19
C ASP A 192 -24.46 18.40 11.16
N TYR A 193 -23.85 17.31 11.62
CA TYR A 193 -24.47 16.39 12.57
C TYR A 193 -24.20 16.75 14.04
N GLY A 194 -23.61 17.92 14.32
CA GLY A 194 -23.24 18.35 15.67
C GLY A 194 -21.97 17.67 16.21
N GLY A 195 -21.22 16.97 15.36
CA GLY A 195 -19.98 16.29 15.71
C GLY A 195 -19.49 15.33 14.61
N PRO A 196 -18.30 14.73 14.77
CA PRO A 196 -17.67 13.83 13.80
C PRO A 196 -18.29 12.41 13.83
N VAL A 197 -19.62 12.32 13.77
CA VAL A 197 -20.37 11.05 13.87
C VAL A 197 -20.66 10.42 12.51
N VAL A 198 -20.35 11.13 11.42
CA VAL A 198 -20.39 10.58 10.06
C VAL A 198 -19.08 10.90 9.39
N SER A 199 -18.43 9.91 8.77
CA SER A 199 -17.14 10.06 8.09
C SER A 199 -17.24 9.62 6.64
N TYR A 200 -16.48 10.26 5.77
CA TYR A 200 -16.47 9.97 4.33
C TYR A 200 -15.05 9.68 3.85
N ALA A 201 -14.90 8.75 2.90
CA ALA A 201 -13.61 8.38 2.33
C ALA A 201 -13.75 7.80 0.92
N ASP A 202 -12.63 7.80 0.18
CA ASP A 202 -12.44 7.09 -1.09
C ASP A 202 -13.43 7.52 -2.18
N GLY A 203 -13.71 8.82 -2.27
CA GLY A 203 -14.74 9.32 -3.16
C GLY A 203 -14.30 9.54 -4.60
N VAL A 204 -15.26 9.50 -5.52
CA VAL A 204 -15.08 9.68 -6.96
C VAL A 204 -16.15 10.62 -7.51
N PHE A 205 -15.78 11.43 -8.50
CA PHE A 205 -16.73 12.30 -9.19
C PHE A 205 -17.60 11.49 -10.16
N ASP A 206 -18.90 11.76 -10.14
CA ASP A 206 -19.86 11.31 -11.14
C ASP A 206 -20.35 12.55 -11.92
N LEU A 207 -19.68 12.81 -13.05
CA LEU A 207 -19.94 13.98 -13.88
C LEU A 207 -21.30 13.89 -14.59
N ARG A 208 -21.80 12.67 -14.88
CA ARG A 208 -23.09 12.46 -15.54
C ARG A 208 -24.25 12.96 -14.69
N PHE A 209 -24.16 12.76 -13.38
CA PHE A 209 -25.20 13.17 -12.42
C PHE A 209 -24.81 14.40 -11.56
N ASN A 210 -23.66 15.02 -11.83
CA ASN A 210 -23.13 16.16 -11.08
C ASN A 210 -23.14 15.90 -9.55
N ARG A 211 -22.59 14.75 -9.16
CA ARG A 211 -22.53 14.28 -7.77
C ARG A 211 -21.15 13.72 -7.43
N PHE A 212 -20.90 13.55 -6.14
CA PHE A 212 -19.75 12.87 -5.59
C PHE A 212 -20.22 11.54 -4.98
N VAL A 213 -19.61 10.44 -5.39
CA VAL A 213 -19.90 9.11 -4.84
C VAL A 213 -18.79 8.72 -3.88
N THR A 214 -19.11 8.35 -2.66
CA THR A 214 -18.12 8.13 -1.59
C THR A 214 -18.56 7.00 -0.67
N VAL A 215 -17.61 6.38 0.01
CA VAL A 215 -17.92 5.58 1.20
C VAL A 215 -18.34 6.53 2.31
N MET A 216 -19.43 6.18 3.01
CA MET A 216 -19.92 6.86 4.21
C MET A 216 -19.97 5.84 5.34
N GLU A 217 -19.37 6.21 6.47
CA GLU A 217 -19.47 5.46 7.72
C GLU A 217 -20.30 6.28 8.72
N ASP A 218 -21.45 5.76 9.11
CA ASP A 218 -22.43 6.43 9.97
C ASP A 218 -22.43 5.82 11.39
N ARG A 219 -22.02 6.64 12.37
CA ARG A 219 -21.97 6.31 13.81
C ARG A 219 -23.10 6.98 14.60
N ARG A 220 -24.10 7.61 13.95
CA ARG A 220 -25.18 8.34 14.64
C ARG A 220 -26.04 7.42 15.51
N VAL A 221 -26.26 6.18 15.07
CA VAL A 221 -27.05 5.18 15.80
C VAL A 221 -26.19 4.37 16.77
N SER A 222 -24.99 3.97 16.35
CA SER A 222 -24.06 3.19 17.16
C SER A 222 -22.62 3.55 16.82
N SER A 223 -21.80 3.77 17.84
CA SER A 223 -20.36 4.00 17.68
C SER A 223 -19.54 2.72 17.52
N THR A 224 -20.09 1.57 17.88
CA THR A 224 -19.40 0.26 17.80
C THR A 224 -19.81 -0.55 16.59
N ASN A 225 -21.04 -0.38 16.12
CA ASN A 225 -21.58 -1.03 14.92
C ASN A 225 -21.98 0.06 13.92
N SER A 226 -20.99 0.79 13.44
CA SER A 226 -21.19 1.80 12.40
C SER A 226 -21.78 1.16 11.15
N THR A 227 -22.70 1.86 10.50
CA THR A 227 -23.21 1.42 9.19
C THR A 227 -22.32 2.01 8.11
N THR A 228 -21.66 1.16 7.31
CA THR A 228 -20.92 1.60 6.13
C THR A 228 -21.81 1.47 4.89
N THR A 229 -21.80 2.48 4.02
CA THR A 229 -22.55 2.47 2.74
C THR A 229 -21.79 3.21 1.66
N ILE A 230 -22.15 2.99 0.39
CA ILE A 230 -21.74 3.87 -0.71
C ILE A 230 -22.88 4.85 -0.95
N VAL A 231 -22.59 6.14 -0.90
CA VAL A 231 -23.58 7.22 -1.01
C VAL A 231 -23.24 8.21 -2.11
N ALA A 232 -24.27 8.88 -2.61
CA ALA A 232 -24.21 10.01 -3.51
C ALA A 232 -24.44 11.34 -2.76
N VAL A 233 -23.55 12.30 -2.96
CA VAL A 233 -23.61 13.66 -2.43
C VAL A 233 -23.70 14.64 -3.59
N GLY A 234 -24.71 15.51 -3.62
CA GLY A 234 -24.86 16.52 -4.67
C GLY A 234 -23.73 17.57 -4.61
N LEU A 235 -23.28 18.07 -5.76
CA LEU A 235 -22.21 19.08 -5.84
C LEU A 235 -22.70 20.54 -5.75
N SER A 236 -23.99 20.73 -5.45
CA SER A 236 -24.63 22.05 -5.34
C SER A 236 -24.44 22.65 -3.96
N ASP A 237 -23.88 23.86 -3.93
CA ASP A 237 -23.54 24.57 -2.68
C ASP A 237 -24.76 25.26 -2.04
N LYS A 238 -25.92 25.26 -2.71
CA LYS A 238 -27.10 26.05 -2.31
C LYS A 238 -28.04 25.34 -1.33
N ASN A 239 -28.00 24.02 -1.28
CA ASN A 239 -28.89 23.23 -0.42
C ASN A 239 -28.20 21.95 0.00
N ILE A 240 -27.70 21.92 1.23
CA ILE A 240 -27.06 20.74 1.83
C ILE A 240 -28.16 19.73 2.16
N GLN A 241 -28.05 18.52 1.62
CA GLN A 241 -29.01 17.44 1.79
C GLN A 241 -28.33 16.21 2.41
N GLU A 242 -29.13 15.32 3.02
CA GLU A 242 -28.62 14.00 3.40
C GLU A 242 -28.11 13.25 2.16
N PRO A 243 -26.95 12.58 2.25
CA PRO A 243 -26.46 11.73 1.17
C PRO A 243 -27.47 10.64 0.80
N LYS A 244 -27.63 10.39 -0.50
CA LYS A 244 -28.49 9.32 -1.01
C LYS A 244 -27.72 8.00 -1.02
N VAL A 245 -28.23 6.98 -0.34
CA VAL A 245 -27.61 5.64 -0.36
C VAL A 245 -27.75 5.00 -1.75
N LEU A 246 -26.62 4.54 -2.30
CA LEU A 246 -26.56 3.80 -3.57
C LEU A 246 -26.35 2.30 -3.35
N VAL A 247 -25.51 1.93 -2.38
CA VAL A 247 -25.20 0.53 -2.04
C VAL A 247 -25.17 0.37 -0.53
N SER A 248 -25.82 -0.69 -0.04
CA SER A 248 -25.88 -1.10 1.37
C SER A 248 -26.19 -2.60 1.50
N GLY A 249 -26.08 -3.14 2.71
CA GLY A 249 -26.42 -4.54 3.04
C GLY A 249 -25.30 -5.37 3.68
N ASN A 250 -24.05 -5.09 3.32
CA ASN A 250 -22.82 -5.61 3.92
C ASN A 250 -22.22 -4.68 4.98
N ASP A 251 -21.22 -5.14 5.75
CA ASP A 251 -20.63 -4.38 6.87
C ASP A 251 -19.65 -3.29 6.41
N PHE A 252 -18.86 -3.57 5.36
CA PHE A 252 -17.79 -2.69 4.89
C PHE A 252 -17.76 -2.55 3.37
N TYR A 253 -17.30 -1.38 2.91
CA TYR A 253 -17.17 -1.04 1.49
C TYR A 253 -15.90 -0.24 1.25
N ALA A 254 -15.33 -0.39 0.06
CA ALA A 254 -14.20 0.41 -0.43
C ALA A 254 -14.23 0.52 -1.96
N PHE A 255 -13.39 1.41 -2.49
CA PHE A 255 -13.15 1.58 -3.93
C PHE A 255 -14.41 1.78 -4.78
N PRO A 256 -15.31 2.74 -4.48
CA PRO A 256 -16.33 3.12 -5.46
C PRO A 256 -15.62 3.72 -6.69
N ARG A 257 -15.77 3.06 -7.85
CA ARG A 257 -15.06 3.42 -9.09
C ARG A 257 -16.03 3.43 -10.24
N ILE A 258 -16.26 4.62 -10.79
CA ILE A 258 -17.20 4.85 -11.88
C ILE A 258 -16.47 4.68 -13.21
N ASP A 259 -17.11 4.04 -14.17
CA ASP A 259 -16.55 3.89 -15.51
C ASP A 259 -16.56 5.22 -16.29
N PRO A 260 -15.76 5.38 -17.35
CA PRO A 260 -15.64 6.66 -18.06
C PRO A 260 -16.96 7.22 -18.61
N LYS A 261 -17.98 6.37 -18.81
CA LYS A 261 -19.30 6.76 -19.31
C LYS A 261 -20.28 7.14 -18.20
N GLY A 262 -19.98 6.84 -16.93
CA GLY A 262 -20.94 7.02 -15.83
C GLY A 262 -22.14 6.09 -15.93
N GLU A 263 -21.96 4.91 -16.52
CA GLU A 263 -22.99 3.88 -16.70
C GLU A 263 -22.84 2.74 -15.71
N ARG A 264 -21.62 2.52 -15.19
CA ARG A 264 -21.30 1.44 -14.27
C ARG A 264 -20.47 1.94 -13.09
N ILE A 265 -20.66 1.32 -11.93
CA ILE A 265 -19.83 1.52 -10.74
C ILE A 265 -19.32 0.16 -10.26
N ALA A 266 -18.01 0.06 -10.03
CA ALA A 266 -17.38 -1.05 -9.34
C ALA A 266 -17.15 -0.69 -7.87
N TRP A 267 -17.20 -1.68 -6.98
CA TRP A 267 -16.81 -1.53 -5.58
C TRP A 267 -16.36 -2.85 -4.96
N ILE A 268 -15.63 -2.75 -3.86
CA ILE A 268 -15.29 -3.88 -2.99
C ILE A 268 -16.22 -3.85 -1.77
N GLU A 269 -16.75 -5.00 -1.37
CA GLU A 269 -17.46 -5.17 -0.11
C GLU A 269 -16.98 -6.42 0.64
N TRP A 270 -17.10 -6.39 1.97
CA TRP A 270 -16.84 -7.52 2.84
C TRP A 270 -17.63 -7.41 4.14
N GLY A 271 -17.71 -8.53 4.84
CA GLY A 271 -18.48 -8.66 6.07
C GLY A 271 -17.74 -9.47 7.13
N HIS A 272 -18.14 -9.26 8.38
CA HIS A 272 -17.64 -10.04 9.50
C HIS A 272 -17.86 -11.55 9.30
N PRO A 273 -16.92 -12.40 9.73
CA PRO A 273 -15.73 -12.09 10.54
C PRO A 273 -14.46 -11.75 9.71
N ASN A 274 -14.58 -11.57 8.40
CA ASN A 274 -13.41 -11.44 7.53
C ASN A 274 -12.82 -10.03 7.56
N MET A 275 -11.49 -9.95 7.55
CA MET A 275 -10.76 -8.73 7.16
C MET A 275 -10.64 -8.68 5.63
N PRO A 276 -10.34 -7.51 5.04
CA PRO A 276 -10.35 -7.39 3.58
C PRO A 276 -9.27 -8.24 2.89
N TRP A 277 -8.22 -8.68 3.58
CA TRP A 277 -7.23 -9.64 3.07
C TRP A 277 -7.61 -11.11 3.25
N ASP A 278 -8.64 -11.42 4.05
CA ASP A 278 -9.09 -12.80 4.24
C ASP A 278 -10.07 -13.20 3.14
N LYS A 279 -11.07 -12.35 2.89
CA LYS A 279 -12.09 -12.53 1.84
C LYS A 279 -12.83 -11.23 1.57
N THR A 280 -12.93 -10.85 0.29
CA THR A 280 -13.75 -9.72 -0.18
C THR A 280 -14.52 -10.11 -1.43
N GLU A 281 -15.46 -9.28 -1.84
CA GLU A 281 -16.23 -9.44 -3.06
C GLU A 281 -16.09 -8.18 -3.94
N LEU A 282 -15.84 -8.39 -5.23
CA LEU A 282 -15.87 -7.33 -6.24
C LEU A 282 -17.19 -7.37 -6.97
N TRP A 283 -17.91 -6.25 -6.91
CA TRP A 283 -19.21 -6.08 -7.55
C TRP A 283 -19.16 -4.97 -8.59
N VAL A 284 -19.96 -5.14 -9.64
CA VAL A 284 -20.25 -4.10 -10.64
C VAL A 284 -21.75 -3.86 -10.67
N GLY A 285 -22.15 -2.61 -10.50
CA GLY A 285 -23.53 -2.15 -10.55
C GLY A 285 -23.79 -1.25 -11.75
N TYR A 286 -24.98 -1.38 -12.36
CA TYR A 286 -25.42 -0.55 -13.48
C TYR A 286 -26.24 0.64 -12.97
N ILE A 287 -25.93 1.81 -13.51
CA ILE A 287 -26.53 3.10 -13.12
C ILE A 287 -27.67 3.43 -14.09
N SER A 288 -28.88 3.55 -13.54
CA SER A 288 -30.10 3.92 -14.27
C SER A 288 -30.09 5.38 -14.71
N GLU A 289 -31.07 5.79 -15.52
CA GLU A 289 -31.26 7.19 -15.93
C GLU A 289 -31.52 8.14 -14.76
N ASN A 290 -32.00 7.64 -13.63
CA ASN A 290 -32.22 8.42 -12.41
C ASN A 290 -31.00 8.46 -11.48
N GLY A 291 -29.89 7.83 -11.88
CA GLY A 291 -28.64 7.77 -11.13
C GLY A 291 -28.57 6.66 -10.08
N ASP A 292 -29.58 5.78 -10.01
CA ASP A 292 -29.62 4.68 -9.04
C ASP A 292 -29.00 3.40 -9.58
N VAL A 293 -28.33 2.66 -8.70
CA VAL A 293 -27.81 1.31 -9.00
C VAL A 293 -28.99 0.34 -8.99
N TYR A 294 -29.34 -0.22 -10.16
CA TYR A 294 -30.56 -1.02 -10.32
C TYR A 294 -30.31 -2.52 -10.60
N ASN A 295 -29.10 -2.86 -11.01
CA ASN A 295 -28.67 -4.24 -11.22
C ASN A 295 -27.21 -4.36 -10.79
N ARG A 296 -26.80 -5.54 -10.30
CA ARG A 296 -25.42 -5.81 -9.90
C ARG A 296 -24.97 -7.21 -10.27
N ILE A 297 -23.71 -7.33 -10.64
CA ILE A 297 -23.03 -8.58 -10.99
C ILE A 297 -21.85 -8.74 -10.06
N CYS A 298 -21.69 -9.93 -9.47
CA CYS A 298 -20.47 -10.26 -8.78
C CYS A 298 -19.42 -10.73 -9.78
N VAL A 299 -18.28 -10.03 -9.80
CA VAL A 299 -17.15 -10.28 -10.71
C VAL A 299 -16.17 -11.27 -10.10
N ALA A 300 -15.88 -11.15 -8.80
CA ALA A 300 -14.93 -12.00 -8.07
C ALA A 300 -15.29 -12.08 -6.58
N GLY A 301 -14.93 -13.18 -5.90
CA GLY A 301 -15.10 -13.36 -4.45
C GLY A 301 -16.42 -13.99 -3.98
N CYS A 302 -17.42 -14.11 -4.85
CA CYS A 302 -18.72 -14.69 -4.49
C CYS A 302 -18.84 -16.21 -4.71
N ASP A 303 -17.87 -16.84 -5.38
CA ASP A 303 -17.87 -18.30 -5.55
C ASP A 303 -17.55 -18.97 -4.20
N PRO A 304 -18.46 -19.75 -3.60
CA PRO A 304 -18.21 -20.37 -2.30
C PRO A 304 -17.10 -21.44 -2.34
N THR A 305 -16.68 -21.88 -3.52
CA THR A 305 -15.61 -22.86 -3.71
C THR A 305 -14.21 -22.23 -3.77
N VAL A 306 -14.14 -20.90 -3.89
CA VAL A 306 -12.89 -20.13 -3.98
C VAL A 306 -12.89 -19.06 -2.88
N VAL A 307 -11.85 -19.07 -2.05
CA VAL A 307 -11.58 -17.95 -1.16
C VAL A 307 -10.60 -17.03 -1.88
N GLU A 308 -10.97 -15.77 -2.03
CA GLU A 308 -10.14 -14.74 -2.64
C GLU A 308 -10.45 -13.36 -2.03
N SER A 309 -9.49 -12.46 -2.17
CA SER A 309 -9.49 -11.08 -1.71
C SER A 309 -9.27 -10.13 -2.90
N PRO A 310 -10.31 -9.89 -3.74
CA PRO A 310 -10.23 -8.86 -4.75
C PRO A 310 -10.12 -7.44 -4.16
N THR A 311 -9.33 -6.60 -4.82
CA THR A 311 -9.06 -5.21 -4.40
C THR A 311 -8.71 -4.31 -5.60
N GLU A 312 -8.68 -3.00 -5.36
CA GLU A 312 -8.25 -1.96 -6.29
C GLU A 312 -8.86 -2.06 -7.71
N PRO A 313 -10.20 -2.12 -7.86
CA PRO A 313 -10.82 -2.08 -9.18
C PRO A 313 -10.53 -0.75 -9.90
N LYS A 314 -10.24 -0.80 -11.19
CA LYS A 314 -10.04 0.38 -12.06
C LYS A 314 -10.60 0.16 -13.45
N TRP A 315 -11.22 1.19 -13.99
CA TRP A 315 -11.73 1.19 -15.36
C TRP A 315 -10.71 1.80 -16.31
N SER A 316 -10.44 1.11 -17.43
CA SER A 316 -9.73 1.72 -18.54
C SER A 316 -10.57 2.79 -19.23
N SER A 317 -9.93 3.63 -20.04
CA SER A 317 -10.62 4.60 -20.90
C SER A 317 -11.61 3.97 -21.89
N LYS A 318 -11.47 2.67 -22.15
CA LYS A 318 -12.40 1.88 -22.98
C LYS A 318 -13.55 1.26 -22.18
N GLY A 319 -13.57 1.43 -20.86
CA GLY A 319 -14.57 0.84 -19.98
C GLY A 319 -14.33 -0.65 -19.69
N GLU A 320 -13.08 -1.12 -19.76
CA GLU A 320 -12.67 -2.46 -19.33
C GLU A 320 -12.28 -2.41 -17.84
N LEU A 321 -12.66 -3.41 -17.06
CA LEU A 321 -12.39 -3.45 -15.62
C LEU A 321 -11.14 -4.30 -15.33
N PHE A 322 -10.18 -3.66 -14.67
CA PHE A 322 -8.96 -4.25 -14.12
C PHE A 322 -9.06 -4.27 -12.60
N PHE A 323 -8.45 -5.26 -11.95
CA PHE A 323 -8.41 -5.35 -10.49
C PHE A 323 -7.30 -6.31 -10.06
N VAL A 324 -7.01 -6.34 -8.76
CA VAL A 324 -6.05 -7.26 -8.15
C VAL A 324 -6.77 -8.30 -7.32
N THR A 325 -6.37 -9.57 -7.37
CA THR A 325 -6.90 -10.64 -6.50
C THR A 325 -5.83 -11.72 -6.30
N ASP A 326 -5.87 -12.40 -5.15
CA ASP A 326 -4.98 -13.49 -4.75
C ASP A 326 -5.45 -14.88 -5.21
N ARG A 327 -6.54 -14.93 -6.00
CA ARG A 327 -7.15 -16.18 -6.45
C ARG A 327 -6.14 -17.12 -7.13
N LYS A 328 -6.29 -18.42 -6.87
CA LYS A 328 -5.52 -19.54 -7.45
C LYS A 328 -4.03 -19.57 -7.06
N SER A 329 -3.27 -18.49 -7.27
CA SER A 329 -1.84 -18.43 -6.93
C SER A 329 -1.59 -18.25 -5.43
N GLY A 330 -2.52 -17.63 -4.70
CA GLY A 330 -2.30 -17.19 -3.33
C GLY A 330 -1.51 -15.89 -3.22
N PHE A 331 -1.19 -15.25 -4.35
CA PHE A 331 -0.49 -13.97 -4.44
C PHE A 331 -1.37 -12.98 -5.18
N TRP A 332 -1.47 -11.76 -4.68
CA TRP A 332 -2.22 -10.70 -5.34
C TRP A 332 -1.61 -10.38 -6.70
N ASN A 333 -2.32 -10.71 -7.78
CA ASN A 333 -1.89 -10.47 -9.17
C ASN A 333 -2.95 -9.66 -9.92
N LEU A 334 -2.60 -9.11 -11.09
CA LEU A 334 -3.50 -8.30 -11.90
C LEU A 334 -4.39 -9.15 -12.81
N TYR A 335 -5.69 -8.85 -12.78
CA TYR A 335 -6.73 -9.52 -13.53
C TYR A 335 -7.61 -8.52 -14.30
N LYS A 336 -8.29 -9.03 -15.32
CA LYS A 336 -9.26 -8.32 -16.15
C LYS A 336 -10.59 -9.06 -16.15
N TRP A 337 -11.69 -8.32 -16.08
CA TRP A 337 -13.04 -8.86 -16.21
C TRP A 337 -13.49 -8.88 -17.66
N ILE A 338 -14.00 -10.02 -18.12
CA ILE A 338 -14.61 -10.23 -19.43
C ILE A 338 -16.13 -10.26 -19.25
N GLU A 339 -16.74 -9.07 -19.38
CA GLU A 339 -18.16 -8.84 -19.08
C GLU A 339 -19.12 -9.76 -19.85
N SER A 340 -18.83 -10.06 -21.13
CA SER A 340 -19.72 -10.84 -22.00
C SER A 340 -20.00 -12.27 -21.51
N VAL A 341 -19.07 -12.84 -20.75
CA VAL A 341 -19.16 -14.21 -20.21
C VAL A 341 -19.06 -14.25 -18.68
N ASN A 342 -18.92 -13.09 -18.05
CA ASN A 342 -18.63 -12.93 -16.63
C ASN A 342 -17.42 -13.75 -16.15
N GLU A 343 -16.32 -13.71 -16.92
CA GLU A 343 -15.09 -14.43 -16.58
C GLU A 343 -13.98 -13.47 -16.14
N VAL A 344 -13.05 -14.00 -15.34
CA VAL A 344 -11.90 -13.26 -14.84
C VAL A 344 -10.63 -13.87 -15.41
N GLN A 345 -9.85 -13.06 -16.10
CA GLN A 345 -8.64 -13.46 -16.80
C GLN A 345 -7.40 -12.86 -16.12
N ALA A 346 -6.41 -13.70 -15.82
CA ALA A 346 -5.11 -13.23 -15.34
C ALA A 346 -4.38 -12.52 -16.49
N ILE A 347 -3.87 -11.32 -16.24
CA ILE A 347 -3.11 -10.57 -17.25
C ILE A 347 -1.65 -11.00 -17.21
N TYR A 348 -1.12 -11.15 -16.00
CA TYR A 348 0.24 -11.58 -15.73
C TYR A 348 0.28 -12.30 -14.39
N SER A 349 0.91 -13.47 -14.38
CA SER A 349 1.02 -14.29 -13.17
C SER A 349 2.47 -14.33 -12.69
N LEU A 350 2.67 -13.96 -11.44
CA LEU A 350 3.96 -13.98 -10.76
C LEU A 350 3.73 -14.23 -9.27
N ASP A 351 4.53 -15.11 -8.69
CA ASP A 351 4.58 -15.33 -7.23
C ASP A 351 5.22 -14.10 -6.56
N ALA A 352 4.41 -13.05 -6.42
CA ALA A 352 4.73 -11.73 -5.88
C ALA A 352 3.44 -10.93 -5.63
N GLU A 353 3.48 -10.00 -4.69
CA GLU A 353 2.31 -9.20 -4.30
C GLU A 353 2.20 -7.91 -5.13
N PHE A 354 1.17 -7.77 -5.95
CA PHE A 354 0.87 -6.55 -6.73
C PHE A 354 -0.04 -5.56 -5.98
N SER A 355 -0.41 -5.91 -4.74
CA SER A 355 -1.17 -5.05 -3.84
C SER A 355 -0.72 -5.31 -2.41
N LYS A 356 -1.46 -4.76 -1.45
CA LYS A 356 -1.16 -4.82 -0.02
C LYS A 356 -2.47 -4.80 0.79
N PRO A 357 -2.42 -5.22 2.07
CA PRO A 357 -3.58 -5.22 2.95
C PRO A 357 -4.30 -3.86 3.00
N LEU A 358 -5.61 -3.90 2.75
CA LEU A 358 -6.49 -2.73 2.80
C LEU A 358 -6.79 -2.31 4.25
N TRP A 359 -5.82 -1.65 4.90
CA TRP A 359 -6.03 -0.97 6.19
C TRP A 359 -6.51 0.47 6.05
N VAL A 360 -6.15 1.11 4.94
CA VAL A 360 -6.45 2.52 4.64
C VAL A 360 -7.08 2.63 3.27
N PHE A 361 -7.97 3.59 3.08
CA PHE A 361 -8.54 3.90 1.77
C PHE A 361 -7.53 4.54 0.83
N GLY A 362 -7.81 4.48 -0.47
CA GLY A 362 -7.03 5.17 -1.50
C GLY A 362 -5.68 4.51 -1.82
N ILE A 363 -5.53 3.22 -1.53
CA ILE A 363 -4.40 2.42 -2.03
C ILE A 363 -4.41 2.44 -3.55
N ASN A 364 -3.23 2.63 -4.15
CA ASN A 364 -3.05 2.68 -5.59
C ASN A 364 -1.74 2.03 -6.02
N SER A 365 -1.72 0.70 -6.11
CA SER A 365 -0.55 -0.12 -6.43
C SER A 365 -0.27 -0.22 -7.93
N TYR A 366 -1.24 0.15 -8.77
CA TYR A 366 -1.12 0.15 -10.23
C TYR A 366 -1.97 1.23 -10.89
N GLU A 367 -1.53 1.81 -12.01
CA GLU A 367 -2.24 2.84 -12.76
C GLU A 367 -2.33 2.50 -14.25
N LEU A 368 -3.48 2.80 -14.86
CA LEU A 368 -3.70 2.61 -16.29
C LEU A 368 -3.13 3.82 -17.05
N ILE A 369 -2.14 3.57 -17.90
CA ILE A 369 -1.51 4.57 -18.76
C ILE A 369 -2.26 4.63 -20.09
N GLN A 370 -2.71 5.81 -20.48
CA GLN A 370 -3.32 6.02 -21.77
C GLN A 370 -2.28 5.87 -22.90
N ASN A 371 -2.52 4.94 -23.83
CA ASN A 371 -1.71 4.78 -25.03
C ASN A 371 -2.60 4.90 -26.28
N ASN A 372 -2.08 5.58 -27.31
CA ASN A 372 -2.78 5.79 -28.59
C ASN A 372 -2.77 4.53 -29.47
N GLU A 373 -1.98 3.52 -29.14
CA GLU A 373 -1.84 2.28 -29.92
C GLU A 373 -2.95 1.24 -29.67
N GLY A 374 -4.01 1.60 -28.93
CA GLY A 374 -5.14 0.71 -28.72
C GLY A 374 -4.87 -0.47 -27.80
N LYS A 375 -3.76 -0.49 -27.06
CA LYS A 375 -3.45 -1.43 -25.96
C LYS A 375 -3.46 -0.72 -24.61
N ASN A 376 -3.73 -1.44 -23.51
CA ASN A 376 -3.62 -0.86 -22.17
C ASN A 376 -2.20 -1.11 -21.65
N LEU A 377 -1.49 -0.03 -21.33
CA LEU A 377 -0.25 -0.12 -20.56
C LEU A 377 -0.60 0.12 -19.09
N ILE A 378 -0.09 -0.73 -18.21
CA ILE A 378 -0.37 -0.67 -16.78
C ILE A 378 0.95 -0.43 -16.06
N ALA A 379 1.13 0.73 -15.45
CA ALA A 379 2.19 0.90 -14.46
C ALA A 379 1.78 0.14 -13.21
N CYS A 380 2.63 -0.74 -12.68
CA CYS A 380 2.34 -1.47 -11.46
C CYS A 380 3.60 -1.61 -10.61
N SER A 381 3.41 -1.60 -9.30
CA SER A 381 4.41 -2.11 -8.38
C SER A 381 4.08 -3.54 -7.98
N TYR A 382 5.13 -4.32 -7.73
CA TYR A 382 4.98 -5.60 -7.05
C TYR A 382 6.07 -5.78 -6.01
N ARG A 383 5.77 -6.59 -4.99
CA ARG A 383 6.67 -6.88 -3.90
C ARG A 383 7.06 -8.34 -3.87
N LYS A 384 8.37 -8.58 -3.81
CA LYS A 384 8.96 -9.92 -3.77
C LYS A 384 10.20 -9.93 -2.90
N ASN A 385 10.32 -10.89 -2.00
CA ASN A 385 11.47 -11.05 -1.10
C ASN A 385 11.81 -9.73 -0.35
N GLY A 386 10.79 -9.07 0.21
CA GLY A 386 10.96 -7.82 0.95
C GLY A 386 11.31 -6.58 0.13
N ARG A 387 11.37 -6.67 -1.20
CA ARG A 387 11.68 -5.54 -2.09
C ARG A 387 10.55 -5.26 -3.05
N SER A 388 10.26 -3.99 -3.28
CA SER A 388 9.35 -3.55 -4.33
C SER A 388 10.08 -3.32 -5.65
N PHE A 389 9.37 -3.58 -6.74
CA PHE A 389 9.81 -3.36 -8.12
C PHE A 389 8.72 -2.58 -8.86
N LEU A 390 9.12 -1.65 -9.73
CA LEU A 390 8.22 -0.93 -10.62
C LEU A 390 8.31 -1.55 -12.01
N GLY A 391 7.17 -1.72 -12.67
CA GLY A 391 7.14 -2.17 -14.05
C GLY A 391 5.96 -1.63 -14.84
N ILE A 392 6.06 -1.79 -16.16
CA ILE A 392 4.98 -1.54 -17.11
C ILE A 392 4.55 -2.88 -17.68
N LEU A 393 3.27 -3.19 -17.47
CA LEU A 393 2.62 -4.40 -17.96
C LEU A 393 1.82 -4.08 -19.23
N ASP A 394 2.02 -4.86 -20.28
CA ASP A 394 1.23 -4.84 -21.51
C ASP A 394 0.11 -5.89 -21.42
N ASP A 395 -1.15 -5.46 -21.45
CA ASP A 395 -2.31 -6.35 -21.24
C ASP A 395 -2.56 -7.32 -22.39
N VAL A 396 -2.09 -7.00 -23.60
CA VAL A 396 -2.27 -7.85 -24.79
C VAL A 396 -1.14 -8.88 -24.89
N GLN A 397 0.09 -8.46 -24.60
CA GLN A 397 1.26 -9.34 -24.70
C GLN A 397 1.51 -10.15 -23.43
N SER A 398 0.84 -9.83 -22.33
CA SER A 398 1.10 -10.42 -21.01
C SER A 398 2.58 -10.34 -20.64
N SER A 399 3.20 -9.18 -20.89
CA SER A 399 4.64 -8.97 -20.70
C SER A 399 4.91 -7.80 -19.76
N LEU A 400 5.86 -8.00 -18.84
CA LEU A 400 6.23 -7.03 -17.81
C LEU A 400 7.65 -6.49 -18.08
N SER A 401 7.76 -5.18 -18.26
CA SER A 401 9.02 -4.47 -18.41
C SER A 401 9.38 -3.74 -17.13
N LEU A 402 10.55 -4.01 -16.56
CA LEU A 402 10.98 -3.38 -15.31
C LEU A 402 11.52 -1.97 -15.55
N LEU A 403 11.13 -1.05 -14.67
CA LEU A 403 11.64 0.32 -14.63
C LEU A 403 12.74 0.43 -13.57
N ASP A 404 13.93 0.82 -14.00
CA ASP A 404 15.08 1.00 -13.10
C ASP A 404 14.99 2.34 -12.38
N ILE A 405 14.65 2.31 -11.09
CA ILE A 405 14.56 3.47 -10.21
C ILE A 405 15.22 3.17 -8.86
N PRO A 406 15.71 4.19 -8.13
CA PRO A 406 16.44 3.99 -6.86
C PRO A 406 15.55 3.56 -5.67
N PHE A 407 14.23 3.50 -5.84
CA PHE A 407 13.31 3.05 -4.80
C PHE A 407 13.30 1.53 -4.70
N THR A 408 13.35 1.04 -3.46
CA THR A 408 13.28 -0.40 -3.12
C THR A 408 12.02 -0.72 -2.32
N ASP A 409 11.26 0.30 -1.97
CA ASP A 409 9.93 0.22 -1.41
C ASP A 409 9.07 1.23 -2.18
N ILE A 410 7.96 0.75 -2.73
CA ILE A 410 7.06 1.52 -3.58
C ILE A 410 5.68 1.39 -2.96
N ASP A 411 5.01 2.52 -2.84
CA ASP A 411 3.67 2.65 -2.31
C ASP A 411 2.72 3.03 -3.47
N ASN A 412 2.11 4.22 -3.44
CA ASN A 412 1.13 4.60 -4.44
C ASN A 412 1.77 5.06 -5.76
N ILE A 413 1.12 4.71 -6.87
CA ILE A 413 1.45 5.14 -8.22
C ILE A 413 0.27 5.93 -8.78
N THR A 414 0.53 7.10 -9.34
CA THR A 414 -0.44 7.79 -10.19
C THR A 414 0.24 8.23 -11.48
N SER A 415 -0.54 8.57 -12.50
CA SER A 415 -0.02 8.89 -13.81
C SER A 415 -0.77 10.04 -14.45
N TRP A 416 -0.06 10.78 -15.30
CA TRP A 416 -0.66 11.72 -16.22
C TRP A 416 0.17 11.75 -17.49
N ASN A 417 -0.50 11.52 -18.62
CA ASN A 417 0.16 11.36 -19.92
C ASN A 417 1.29 10.30 -19.83
N ARG A 418 2.54 10.65 -20.17
CA ARG A 418 3.72 9.76 -20.08
C ARG A 418 4.57 9.99 -18.83
N CYS A 419 3.99 10.59 -17.80
CA CYS A 419 4.64 10.81 -16.52
C CYS A 419 4.02 9.89 -15.46
N LEU A 420 4.87 9.24 -14.68
CA LEU A 420 4.45 8.56 -13.46
C LEU A 420 4.87 9.37 -12.24
N TYR A 421 4.02 9.38 -11.23
CA TYR A 421 4.32 9.91 -9.92
C TYR A 421 4.27 8.74 -8.95
N VAL A 422 5.39 8.46 -8.30
CA VAL A 422 5.60 7.27 -7.50
C VAL A 422 5.97 7.67 -6.09
N GLU A 423 5.15 7.27 -5.13
CA GLU A 423 5.52 7.28 -3.73
C GLU A 423 6.49 6.12 -3.46
N GLY A 424 7.63 6.44 -2.85
CA GLY A 424 8.61 5.39 -2.55
C GLY A 424 9.73 5.83 -1.63
N ALA A 425 10.53 4.84 -1.25
CA ALA A 425 11.67 4.99 -0.36
C ALA A 425 12.74 3.95 -0.67
N SER A 426 13.90 4.09 -0.04
CA SER A 426 14.94 3.05 -0.04
C SER A 426 15.76 3.13 1.24
N ALA A 427 16.77 2.28 1.38
CA ALA A 427 17.72 2.32 2.49
C ALA A 427 18.42 3.68 2.67
N VAL A 428 18.46 4.52 1.62
CA VAL A 428 19.13 5.83 1.62
C VAL A 428 18.20 6.99 1.30
N HIS A 429 17.09 6.74 0.60
CA HIS A 429 16.08 7.74 0.33
C HIS A 429 14.95 7.61 1.35
N PRO A 430 14.61 8.68 2.11
CA PRO A 430 13.42 8.66 2.96
C PRO A 430 12.15 8.59 2.09
N SER A 431 11.00 8.37 2.72
CA SER A 431 9.69 8.45 2.04
C SER A 431 9.60 9.73 1.21
N SER A 432 9.37 9.57 -0.09
CA SER A 432 9.46 10.61 -1.10
C SER A 432 8.42 10.39 -2.19
N VAL A 433 8.11 11.45 -2.95
CA VAL A 433 7.36 11.35 -4.20
C VAL A 433 8.31 11.70 -5.34
N ALA A 434 8.47 10.79 -6.29
CA ALA A 434 9.28 10.99 -7.48
C ALA A 434 8.40 11.12 -8.73
N LYS A 435 8.79 12.05 -9.61
CA LYS A 435 8.27 12.18 -10.97
C LYS A 435 9.21 11.44 -11.91
N LEU A 436 8.63 10.55 -12.71
CA LEU A 436 9.32 9.74 -13.71
C LEU A 436 8.81 10.11 -15.08
N HIS A 437 9.70 10.42 -16.00
CA HIS A 437 9.35 10.53 -17.42
C HIS A 437 9.64 9.21 -18.11
N LEU A 438 8.67 8.67 -18.83
CA LEU A 438 8.83 7.47 -19.63
C LEU A 438 9.30 7.83 -21.06
N ASP A 439 9.99 6.89 -21.70
CA ASP A 439 10.30 6.97 -23.13
C ASP A 439 9.02 6.91 -24.00
N ASP A 440 9.17 7.13 -25.30
CA ASP A 440 8.03 7.17 -26.22
C ASP A 440 7.22 5.87 -26.25
N TYR A 441 7.85 4.74 -25.92
CA TYR A 441 7.26 3.42 -25.89
C TYR A 441 6.68 3.03 -24.52
N GLY A 442 6.84 3.86 -23.49
CA GLY A 442 6.40 3.55 -22.14
C GLY A 442 7.11 2.33 -21.53
N SER A 443 8.36 2.09 -21.92
CA SER A 443 9.14 0.90 -21.57
C SER A 443 10.31 1.19 -20.62
N LYS A 444 10.77 2.44 -20.57
CA LYS A 444 11.95 2.85 -19.77
C LYS A 444 11.75 4.22 -19.15
N VAL A 445 12.46 4.47 -18.04
CA VAL A 445 12.57 5.79 -17.43
C VAL A 445 13.68 6.58 -18.13
N VAL A 446 13.36 7.77 -18.63
CA VAL A 446 14.32 8.70 -19.25
C VAL A 446 14.76 9.80 -18.28
N ASP A 447 13.93 10.14 -17.30
CA ASP A 447 14.24 11.13 -16.26
C ASP A 447 13.58 10.73 -14.93
N PHE A 448 14.31 10.98 -13.83
CA PHE A 448 13.89 10.69 -12.46
C PHE A 448 14.15 11.92 -11.59
N LYS A 449 13.11 12.43 -10.94
CA LYS A 449 13.24 13.59 -10.05
C LYS A 449 12.39 13.43 -8.79
N ILE A 450 13.00 13.61 -7.62
CA ILE A 450 12.27 13.71 -6.35
C ILE A 450 11.61 15.10 -6.28
N ILE A 451 10.28 15.14 -6.18
CA ILE A 451 9.48 16.36 -6.07
C ILE A 451 9.20 16.67 -4.60
N TRP A 452 9.03 15.64 -3.79
CA TRP A 452 8.76 15.75 -2.36
C TRP A 452 9.55 14.74 -1.56
N SER A 453 9.96 15.12 -0.34
CA SER A 453 10.65 14.23 0.59
C SER A 453 10.23 14.51 2.03
N SER A 454 10.00 13.45 2.81
CA SER A 454 9.69 13.57 4.23
C SER A 454 10.85 14.12 5.05
N SER A 455 12.08 14.03 4.54
CA SER A 455 13.32 14.42 5.22
C SER A 455 14.39 14.86 4.22
N PRO A 456 14.22 16.03 3.56
CA PRO A 456 15.12 16.47 2.49
C PRO A 456 16.59 16.59 2.92
N ASP A 457 16.80 16.95 4.20
CA ASP A 457 18.12 17.12 4.81
C ASP A 457 18.80 15.82 5.27
N SER A 458 18.12 14.67 5.19
CA SER A 458 18.61 13.42 5.77
C SER A 458 19.95 12.95 5.18
N LEU A 459 20.22 13.28 3.91
CA LEU A 459 21.44 12.88 3.20
C LEU A 459 22.73 13.43 3.82
N LYS A 460 22.67 14.53 4.61
CA LYS A 460 23.85 15.03 5.34
C LYS A 460 24.36 14.04 6.39
N TYR A 461 23.54 13.07 6.77
CA TYR A 461 23.89 12.00 7.70
C TYR A 461 24.20 10.66 7.01
N LYS A 462 24.32 10.63 5.67
CA LYS A 462 24.50 9.40 4.90
C LYS A 462 25.66 8.52 5.39
N SER A 463 26.77 9.12 5.82
CA SER A 463 27.91 8.38 6.37
C SER A 463 27.65 7.66 7.70
N TYR A 464 26.53 7.96 8.37
CA TYR A 464 26.08 7.33 9.61
C TYR A 464 24.95 6.33 9.38
N PHE A 465 24.49 6.15 8.13
CA PHE A 465 23.41 5.20 7.85
C PHE A 465 23.92 3.77 8.01
N SER A 466 23.17 2.99 8.77
CA SER A 466 23.19 1.55 8.76
C SER A 466 22.23 1.07 7.68
N LEU A 467 22.76 0.30 6.73
CA LEU A 467 21.98 -0.26 5.63
C LEU A 467 21.28 -1.54 6.10
N PRO A 468 20.00 -1.74 5.77
CA PRO A 468 19.26 -2.95 6.13
C PRO A 468 19.81 -4.17 5.40
N GLU A 469 20.05 -5.23 6.16
CA GLU A 469 20.35 -6.57 5.67
C GLU A 469 19.12 -7.44 5.85
N LEU A 470 18.52 -7.92 4.76
CA LEU A 470 17.43 -8.89 4.84
C LEU A 470 17.99 -10.23 5.32
N ILE A 471 17.53 -10.68 6.49
CA ILE A 471 17.90 -11.95 7.09
C ILE A 471 16.69 -12.88 7.16
N GLU A 472 16.96 -14.17 7.03
CA GLU A 472 15.98 -15.25 7.17
C GLU A 472 16.41 -16.13 8.34
N PHE A 473 15.47 -16.54 9.18
CA PHE A 473 15.76 -17.38 10.34
C PHE A 473 14.63 -18.39 10.59
N PRO A 474 14.96 -19.60 11.11
CA PRO A 474 13.98 -20.64 11.33
C PRO A 474 13.01 -20.27 12.47
N THR A 475 11.77 -20.72 12.35
CA THR A 475 10.77 -20.63 13.43
C THR A 475 10.67 -21.95 14.20
N GLU A 476 9.88 -21.94 15.28
CA GLU A 476 9.54 -23.18 16.01
C GLU A 476 8.70 -24.16 15.17
N VAL A 477 8.05 -23.68 14.11
CA VAL A 477 7.26 -24.51 13.20
C VAL A 477 8.19 -25.12 12.14
N PRO A 478 8.33 -26.46 12.07
CA PRO A 478 9.25 -27.10 11.14
C PRO A 478 8.97 -26.71 9.68
N GLY A 479 10.02 -26.27 8.98
CA GLY A 479 9.94 -25.88 7.57
C GLY A 479 9.41 -24.47 7.32
N GLN A 480 9.09 -23.70 8.36
CA GLN A 480 8.72 -22.29 8.24
C GLN A 480 9.85 -21.39 8.73
N ASN A 481 10.14 -20.35 7.94
CA ASN A 481 11.10 -19.31 8.25
C ASN A 481 10.39 -17.97 8.45
N ALA A 482 10.99 -17.12 9.29
CA ALA A 482 10.62 -15.73 9.44
C ALA A 482 11.74 -14.84 8.89
N TYR A 483 11.40 -13.58 8.64
CA TYR A 483 12.30 -12.63 7.99
C TYR A 483 12.50 -11.41 8.89
N ALA A 484 13.62 -10.74 8.76
CA ALA A 484 13.85 -9.46 9.43
C ALA A 484 14.83 -8.60 8.65
N TYR A 485 14.80 -7.30 8.92
CA TYR A 485 15.88 -6.39 8.53
C TYR A 485 16.81 -6.19 9.72
N PHE A 486 18.04 -6.67 9.58
CA PHE A 486 19.12 -6.41 10.52
C PHE A 486 19.86 -5.14 10.12
N TYR A 487 20.16 -4.29 11.10
CA TYR A 487 20.90 -3.05 10.93
C TYR A 487 22.11 -3.09 11.87
N PRO A 488 23.33 -3.25 11.33
CA PRO A 488 24.54 -3.22 12.16
C PRO A 488 24.80 -1.82 12.72
N PRO A 489 25.53 -1.68 13.85
CA PRO A 489 26.03 -0.39 14.29
C PRO A 489 26.87 0.30 13.20
N SER A 490 26.62 1.58 12.93
CA SER A 490 27.28 2.31 11.81
C SER A 490 27.70 3.72 12.23
N ASN A 491 29.00 3.97 12.35
CA ASN A 491 29.53 5.30 12.64
C ASN A 491 30.90 5.49 11.95
N PRO A 492 31.12 6.59 11.21
CA PRO A 492 32.37 6.84 10.52
C PRO A 492 33.52 7.23 11.47
N ILE A 493 33.23 7.66 12.69
CA ILE A 493 34.20 8.16 13.68
C ILE A 493 34.57 7.09 14.72
N TYR A 494 33.64 6.21 15.07
CA TYR A 494 33.80 5.25 16.17
C TYR A 494 33.88 3.79 15.71
N GLN A 495 34.55 2.98 16.51
CA GLN A 495 34.55 1.52 16.45
C GLN A 495 34.56 0.93 17.86
N ALA A 496 34.09 -0.31 18.04
CA ALA A 496 34.23 -1.03 19.31
C ALA A 496 35.51 -1.88 19.33
N SER A 497 35.86 -2.42 20.50
CA SER A 497 36.91 -3.44 20.61
C SER A 497 36.45 -4.75 19.96
N GLN A 498 37.38 -5.60 19.53
CA GLN A 498 37.08 -6.87 18.86
C GLN A 498 36.37 -7.90 19.76
N GLU A 499 36.45 -7.73 21.08
CA GLU A 499 35.91 -8.67 22.07
C GLU A 499 34.47 -8.34 22.47
N GLU A 500 33.99 -7.13 22.17
CA GLU A 500 32.66 -6.66 22.53
C GLU A 500 31.64 -6.94 21.41
N LYS A 501 30.41 -7.30 21.78
CA LYS A 501 29.27 -7.41 20.85
C LYS A 501 28.28 -6.27 21.10
N PRO A 502 27.65 -5.72 20.06
CA PRO A 502 26.69 -4.63 20.25
C PRO A 502 25.43 -5.12 20.96
N PRO A 503 24.83 -4.30 21.85
CA PRO A 503 23.49 -4.56 22.32
C PRO A 503 22.50 -4.48 21.14
N LEU A 504 21.50 -5.34 21.13
CA LEU A 504 20.52 -5.47 20.05
C LEU A 504 19.14 -4.97 20.50
N LEU A 505 18.57 -4.05 19.74
CA LEU A 505 17.16 -3.68 19.86
C LEU A 505 16.33 -4.50 18.88
N LEU A 506 15.31 -5.19 19.39
CA LEU A 506 14.35 -5.92 18.57
C LEU A 506 13.04 -5.13 18.50
N LYS A 507 12.51 -4.97 17.29
CA LYS A 507 11.21 -4.37 17.02
C LYS A 507 10.31 -5.37 16.31
N SER A 508 9.06 -5.39 16.75
CA SER A 508 7.94 -6.07 16.11
C SER A 508 6.96 -5.01 15.61
N HIS A 509 6.53 -5.10 14.35
CA HIS A 509 5.59 -4.13 13.77
C HIS A 509 4.14 -4.39 14.21
N GLY A 510 3.30 -3.36 14.15
CA GLY A 510 1.84 -3.48 14.32
C GLY A 510 1.14 -4.08 13.11
N GLY A 511 -0.16 -4.33 13.22
CA GLY A 511 -0.98 -4.97 12.18
C GLY A 511 -1.94 -5.99 12.81
N PRO A 512 -1.56 -7.28 12.92
CA PRO A 512 -0.29 -7.90 12.52
C PRO A 512 -0.13 -8.14 11.01
N THR A 513 -1.21 -8.08 10.23
CA THR A 513 -1.19 -8.23 8.76
C THR A 513 -0.63 -6.98 8.09
N SER A 514 0.67 -6.80 8.18
CA SER A 514 1.46 -5.72 7.60
C SER A 514 2.90 -6.20 7.48
N GLU A 515 3.86 -5.30 7.30
CA GLU A 515 5.29 -5.65 7.34
C GLU A 515 6.15 -4.45 7.71
N THR A 516 7.31 -4.73 8.27
CA THR A 516 8.41 -3.77 8.26
C THR A 516 9.10 -3.70 6.90
N ARG A 517 9.67 -2.52 6.59
CA ARG A 517 10.32 -2.20 5.33
C ARG A 517 11.80 -1.88 5.55
N GLY A 518 12.66 -2.35 4.64
CA GLY A 518 14.10 -2.03 4.59
C GLY A 518 14.37 -0.62 4.04
N ILE A 519 13.78 0.40 4.66
CA ILE A 519 13.85 1.80 4.22
C ILE A 519 14.59 2.67 5.25
N LEU A 520 15.01 3.86 4.83
CA LEU A 520 15.64 4.82 5.72
C LEU A 520 14.66 5.24 6.83
N ASN A 521 15.00 4.87 8.06
CA ASN A 521 14.25 5.25 9.26
C ASN A 521 15.20 5.93 10.25
N LEU A 522 15.09 7.25 10.41
CA LEU A 522 16.00 8.01 11.29
C LEU A 522 15.90 7.59 12.77
N SER A 523 14.78 7.02 13.21
CA SER A 523 14.68 6.45 14.56
C SER A 523 15.56 5.22 14.72
N ILE A 524 15.69 4.37 13.69
CA ILE A 524 16.66 3.27 13.68
C ILE A 524 18.08 3.83 13.61
N GLN A 525 18.31 4.79 12.71
CA GLN A 525 19.64 5.41 12.54
C GLN A 525 20.14 6.13 13.80
N TYR A 526 19.24 6.66 14.62
CA TYR A 526 19.56 7.24 15.91
C TYR A 526 20.27 6.25 16.84
N TRP A 527 19.82 5.00 16.86
CA TRP A 527 20.39 3.94 17.69
C TRP A 527 21.64 3.34 17.05
N THR A 528 21.59 3.01 15.76
CA THR A 528 22.72 2.36 15.06
C THR A 528 23.95 3.25 14.98
N SER A 529 23.76 4.55 14.83
CA SER A 529 24.85 5.54 14.87
C SER A 529 25.50 5.70 16.24
N ARG A 530 24.88 5.18 17.30
CA ARG A 530 25.38 5.20 18.68
C ARG A 530 26.00 3.88 19.13
N GLY A 531 26.12 2.89 18.24
CA GLY A 531 26.72 1.60 18.57
C GLY A 531 25.71 0.49 18.87
N TRP A 532 24.41 0.72 18.70
CA TRP A 532 23.41 -0.34 18.88
C TRP A 532 23.21 -1.11 17.58
N ALA A 533 23.01 -2.43 17.67
CA ALA A 533 22.44 -3.18 16.57
C ALA A 533 20.90 -3.04 16.64
N PHE A 534 20.23 -3.16 15.50
CA PHE A 534 18.77 -3.15 15.44
C PHE A 534 18.27 -4.30 14.57
N VAL A 535 17.17 -4.94 14.96
CA VAL A 535 16.48 -5.92 14.13
C VAL A 535 14.99 -5.58 14.10
N ASP A 536 14.44 -5.40 12.90
CA ASP A 536 13.01 -5.16 12.68
C ASP A 536 12.41 -6.40 12.03
N VAL A 537 11.51 -7.08 12.75
CA VAL A 537 11.11 -8.47 12.46
C VAL A 537 9.77 -8.52 11.72
N ASN A 538 9.75 -9.25 10.60
CA ASN A 538 8.56 -9.72 9.90
C ASN A 538 8.24 -11.14 10.36
N TYR A 539 7.42 -11.23 11.41
CA TYR A 539 6.99 -12.48 12.02
C TYR A 539 5.90 -13.18 11.19
N GLY A 540 5.57 -14.44 11.51
CA GLY A 540 4.50 -15.16 10.82
C GLY A 540 3.17 -14.39 10.84
N GLY A 541 2.54 -14.21 9.68
CA GLY A 541 1.39 -13.33 9.48
C GLY A 541 1.71 -11.99 8.81
N SER A 542 3.00 -11.65 8.64
CA SER A 542 3.43 -10.49 7.87
C SER A 542 3.18 -10.67 6.36
N THR A 543 2.97 -9.58 5.63
CA THR A 543 2.77 -9.60 4.17
C THR A 543 4.06 -9.35 3.40
N GLY A 544 4.11 -9.69 2.10
CA GLY A 544 5.19 -9.30 1.19
C GLY A 544 6.59 -9.87 1.48
N CYS A 545 6.72 -10.76 2.46
CA CYS A 545 8.00 -11.24 2.99
C CYS A 545 8.33 -12.70 2.66
N ALA A 546 7.33 -13.52 2.30
CA ALA A 546 7.56 -14.90 1.90
C ALA A 546 7.91 -15.01 0.39
N PRO A 547 8.80 -15.93 0.01
CA PRO A 547 9.23 -16.15 -1.38
C PRO A 547 8.17 -16.76 -2.29
#